data_AF-A0A067XHY0-F1
#
_entry.id   AF-A0A067XHY0-F1
#
_cell.length_a   1.000
_cell.length_b   1.000
_cell.length_c   1.000
_cell.angle_alpha   90.00
_cell.angle_beta   90.00
_cell.angle_gamma   90.00
#
_symmetry.space_group_name_H-M   'P 1'
#
loop_
_entity.id
_entity.type
_entity.pdbx_description
1 polymer ?
#
loop_
_entity_poly.entity_id
_entity_poly.type
_entity_poly.pdbx_seq_one_letter_code
_entity_poly.pdbx_strand_id
1 'polypeptide(L)' 'DDAVQHGLAMVAEGAAIVDVGGESRRPGAIRTDPRVELSRIVPVVKELAAQGITVSIDTTRADVARAALQSGARIVND' A
#
# COMPACT_ATOMS: atom_id res chain seq x y z
N ASP A 1 1.46 -4.80 11.53
CA ASP A 1 1.99 -3.81 12.48
C ASP A 1 3.24 -3.12 11.94
N ASP A 2 4.29 -3.87 11.58
CA ASP A 2 5.55 -3.29 11.05
C ASP A 2 5.38 -2.34 9.87
N ALA A 3 4.56 -2.69 8.86
CA ALA A 3 4.35 -1.85 7.68
C ALA A 3 3.66 -0.51 8.00
N VAL A 4 2.73 -0.50 8.96
CA VAL A 4 2.07 0.74 9.41
C VAL A 4 3.08 1.60 10.15
N GLN A 5 3.82 1.04 11.10
CA GLN A 5 4.83 1.78 11.86
C GLN A 5 5.90 2.36 10.95
N HIS A 6 6.33 1.62 9.93
CA HIS A 6 7.24 2.12 8.92
C HIS A 6 6.64 3.28 8.12
N GLY A 7 5.37 3.19 7.71
CA GLY A 7 4.63 4.29 7.08
C GLY A 7 4.60 5.56 7.93
N LEU A 8 4.32 5.41 9.22
CA LEU A 8 4.31 6.52 10.18
C LEU A 8 5.70 7.14 10.36
N ALA A 9 6.74 6.32 10.43
CA ALA A 9 8.12 6.80 10.51
C ALA A 9 8.51 7.61 9.26
N MET A 10 8.16 7.14 8.05
CA MET A 10 8.39 7.89 6.82
C MET A 10 7.71 9.26 6.83
N VAL A 11 6.47 9.34 7.32
CA VAL A 11 5.77 10.64 7.46
C VAL A 11 6.44 11.53 8.51
N ALA A 12 6.89 10.96 9.63
CA ALA A 12 7.65 11.69 10.65
C ALA A 12 8.98 12.24 10.12
N GLU A 13 9.59 11.56 9.15
CA GLU A 13 10.80 11.99 8.43
C GLU A 13 10.50 13.01 7.31
N GLY A 14 9.22 13.34 7.07
CA GLY A 14 8.80 14.37 6.12
C GLY A 14 8.22 13.85 4.81
N ALA A 15 7.93 12.55 4.69
CA ALA A 15 7.24 12.02 3.52
C ALA A 15 5.81 12.57 3.41
N ALA A 16 5.50 13.20 2.27
CA ALA A 16 4.15 13.70 1.99
C ALA A 16 3.18 12.59 1.55
N ILE A 17 3.71 11.51 0.99
CA ILE A 17 2.97 10.38 0.44
C ILE A 17 3.68 9.10 0.90
N VAL A 18 2.90 8.10 1.32
CA VAL A 18 3.40 6.75 1.57
C VAL A 18 2.94 5.83 0.45
N ASP A 19 3.90 5.22 -0.26
CA ASP A 19 3.62 4.24 -1.31
C ASP A 19 3.62 2.83 -0.72
N VAL A 20 2.52 2.11 -0.90
CA VAL A 20 2.31 0.77 -0.36
C VAL A 20 2.23 -0.22 -1.51
N GLY A 21 3.16 -1.17 -1.54
CA GLY A 21 3.16 -2.28 -2.50
C GLY A 21 3.08 -3.63 -1.79
N GLY A 22 2.29 -4.55 -2.33
CA GLY A 22 2.18 -5.92 -1.83
C GLY A 22 3.20 -6.89 -2.45
N GLU A 23 3.80 -6.51 -3.58
CA GLU A 23 4.76 -7.31 -4.34
C GLU A 23 6.10 -6.60 -4.48
N SER A 24 7.18 -7.39 -4.42
CA SER A 24 8.50 -6.88 -4.80
C SER A 24 8.59 -6.83 -6.32
N ARG A 25 8.76 -5.64 -6.91
CA ARG A 25 9.06 -5.47 -8.35
C ARG A 25 10.50 -5.90 -8.74
N ARG A 26 11.22 -6.61 -7.87
CA ARG A 26 12.61 -7.03 -8.13
C ARG A 26 12.65 -8.17 -9.17
N PRO A 27 13.61 -8.17 -10.11
CA PRO A 27 13.78 -9.27 -11.05
C PRO A 27 13.88 -10.62 -10.31
N GLY A 28 13.07 -11.60 -10.72
CA GLY A 28 13.04 -12.94 -10.12
C GLY A 28 12.13 -13.09 -8.89
N ALA A 29 11.40 -12.05 -8.48
CA ALA A 29 10.39 -12.19 -7.46
C ALA A 29 9.26 -13.12 -7.93
N ILE A 30 8.87 -14.06 -7.07
CA ILE A 30 7.70 -14.91 -7.32
C ILE A 30 6.46 -14.05 -7.11
N ARG A 31 5.60 -13.99 -8.13
CA ARG A 31 4.30 -13.32 -8.04
C ARG A 31 3.48 -13.90 -6.90
N THR A 32 2.91 -13.02 -6.09
CA THR A 32 2.07 -13.40 -4.96
C THR A 32 0.64 -13.62 -5.46
N ASP A 33 -0.10 -14.54 -4.83
CA ASP A 33 -1.52 -14.68 -5.12
C ASP A 33 -2.23 -13.34 -4.79
N PRO A 34 -3.06 -12.79 -5.69
CA PRO A 34 -3.77 -11.52 -5.47
C PRO A 34 -4.51 -11.43 -4.14
N ARG A 35 -5.08 -12.54 -3.67
CA ARG A 35 -5.84 -12.55 -2.42
C ARG A 35 -4.92 -12.41 -1.22
N VAL A 36 -3.74 -13.03 -1.30
CA VAL A 36 -2.69 -12.87 -0.28
C VAL A 36 -2.17 -11.44 -0.29
N GLU A 37 -1.94 -10.88 -1.48
CA GLU A 37 -1.54 -9.49 -1.68
C GLU A 37 -2.56 -8.54 -1.02
N LEU A 38 -3.83 -8.65 -1.39
CA LEU A 38 -4.93 -7.87 -0.82
C LEU A 38 -5.01 -7.98 0.70
N SER A 39 -4.89 -9.19 1.25
CA SER A 39 -4.97 -9.41 2.70
C SER A 39 -3.87 -8.71 3.49
N ARG A 40 -2.72 -8.42 2.85
CA ARG A 40 -1.59 -7.70 3.44
C ARG A 40 -1.74 -6.20 3.27
N ILE A 41 -2.17 -5.74 2.09
CA ILE A 41 -2.15 -4.32 1.77
C ILE A 41 -3.35 -3.58 2.37
N VAL A 42 -4.55 -4.16 2.30
CA VAL A 42 -5.80 -3.49 2.71
C VAL A 42 -5.75 -2.99 4.17
N PRO A 43 -5.30 -3.78 5.16
CA PRO A 43 -5.20 -3.29 6.54
C PRO A 43 -4.23 -2.13 6.69
N VAL A 44 -3.10 -2.14 5.97
CA VAL A 44 -2.08 -1.08 6.03
C VAL A 44 -2.61 0.22 5.43
N VAL A 45 -3.22 0.14 4.23
CA VAL A 45 -3.83 1.30 3.57
C VAL A 45 -4.91 1.91 4.46
N LYS A 46 -5.79 1.08 5.02
CA LYS A 46 -6.89 1.54 5.87
C LYS A 46 -6.38 2.28 7.11
N GLU A 47 -5.37 1.73 7.78
CA GLU A 47 -4.81 2.33 9.00
C GLU A 47 -4.09 3.64 8.71
N LEU A 48 -3.23 3.69 7.69
CA LEU A 48 -2.52 4.92 7.31
C LEU A 48 -3.50 6.01 6.85
N ALA A 49 -4.51 5.65 6.05
CA ALA A 49 -5.53 6.59 5.62
C ALA A 49 -6.39 7.11 6.79
N ALA A 50 -6.69 6.27 7.77
CA ALA A 50 -7.41 6.69 8.98
C ALA A 50 -6.62 7.71 9.82
N GLN A 51 -5.29 7.70 9.72
CA GLN A 51 -4.41 8.70 10.33
C GLN A 51 -4.23 9.97 9.46
N GLY A 52 -4.96 10.08 8.35
CA GLY A 52 -4.94 11.25 7.46
C GLY A 52 -3.75 11.28 6.49
N ILE A 53 -3.00 10.18 6.36
CA ILE A 53 -1.84 10.09 5.48
C ILE A 53 -2.30 9.89 4.05
N THR A 54 -1.66 10.59 3.10
CA THR A 54 -1.90 10.35 1.67
C THR A 54 -1.21 9.05 1.27
N VAL A 55 -2.01 8.04 0.95
CA VAL A 55 -1.51 6.71 0.54
C VAL A 55 -1.59 6.55 -0.97
N SER A 56 -0.47 6.14 -1.57
CA SER A 56 -0.36 5.62 -2.93
C SER A 56 -0.34 4.09 -2.89
N ILE A 57 -1.00 3.43 -3.84
CA ILE A 57 -0.90 1.99 -4.03
C ILE A 57 -0.02 1.68 -5.25
N ASP A 58 1.08 0.98 -5.02
CA ASP A 58 1.93 0.40 -6.06
C ASP A 58 1.30 -0.93 -6.49
N THR A 59 0.61 -0.93 -7.64
CA THR A 59 0.09 -2.16 -8.24
C THR A 59 -0.25 -2.00 -9.72
N THR A 60 0.03 -3.05 -10.49
CA THR A 60 -0.40 -3.16 -11.90
C THR A 60 -1.76 -3.87 -12.04
N ARG A 61 -2.39 -4.24 -10.92
CA ARG A 61 -3.58 -5.09 -10.89
C ARG A 61 -4.82 -4.27 -10.55
N ALA A 62 -5.79 -4.28 -11.46
CA ALA A 62 -7.00 -3.48 -11.32
C ALA A 62 -7.86 -3.85 -10.10
N ASP A 63 -7.86 -5.13 -9.68
CA ASP A 63 -8.57 -5.61 -8.49
C ASP A 63 -7.92 -5.11 -7.19
N VAL A 64 -6.60 -5.13 -7.12
CA VAL A 64 -5.82 -4.57 -6.00
C VAL A 64 -6.00 -3.07 -5.92
N ALA A 65 -5.85 -2.35 -7.02
CA ALA A 65 -6.04 -0.90 -7.08
C ALA A 65 -7.45 -0.52 -6.59
N ARG A 66 -8.49 -1.22 -7.04
CA ARG A 66 -9.88 -0.98 -6.63
C ARG A 66 -10.08 -1.17 -5.13
N ALA A 67 -9.57 -2.26 -4.57
CA ALA A 67 -9.70 -2.55 -3.14
C ALA A 67 -8.92 -1.53 -2.27
N ALA A 68 -7.74 -1.10 -2.72
CA ALA A 68 -6.94 -0.09 -2.04
C ALA A 68 -7.65 1.28 -2.03
N LEU A 69 -8.22 1.70 -3.16
CA LEU A 69 -9.01 2.94 -3.25
C LEU A 69 -10.24 2.90 -2.33
N GLN A 70 -10.95 1.76 -2.28
CA GLN A 70 -12.07 1.55 -1.34
C GLN A 70 -11.63 1.59 0.13
N SER A 71 -10.35 1.31 0.40
CA SER A 71 -9.76 1.30 1.74
C SER A 71 -9.16 2.64 2.16
N GLY A 72 -9.15 3.65 1.27
CA GLY A 72 -8.68 5.00 1.58
C GLY A 72 -7.42 5.45 0.82
N ALA A 73 -6.85 4.62 -0.06
CA ALA A 73 -5.80 5.09 -0.96
C ALA A 73 -6.32 6.22 -1.87
N ARG A 74 -5.42 7.13 -2.25
CA ARG A 74 -5.75 8.32 -3.05
C ARG A 74 -5.07 8.35 -4.40
N ILE A 75 -4.01 7.56 -4.58
CA ILE A 75 -3.18 7.51 -5.77
C ILE A 75 -3.00 6.03 -6.15
N VAL A 76 -3.05 5.73 -7.45
CA VAL A 76 -2.62 4.45 -8.01
C VAL A 76 -1.33 4.70 -8.78
N ASN A 77 -0.28 3.97 -8.42
CA ASN A 77 1.02 3.96 -9.05
C ASN A 77 1.20 2.62 -9.79
N ASP A 78 0.87 2.62 -11.09
CA ASP A 78 0.99 1.46 -11.99
C ASP A 78 2.40 1.39 -12.61
#